data_AF-A0A7C5TYG9-F1
#
_entry.id   AF-A0A7C5TYG9-F1
#
_cell.length_a   1.000
_cell.length_b   1.000
_cell.length_c   1.000
_cell.angle_alpha   90.00
_cell.angle_beta   90.00
_cell.angle_gamma   90.00
#
_symmetry.space_group_name_H-M   'P 1'
#
loop_
_entity.id
_entity.type
_entity.pdbx_description
1 polymer ?
#
loop_
_entity_poly.entity_id
_entity_poly.type
_entity_poly.pdbx_seq_one_letter_code
_entity_poly.pdbx_strand_id
1 'polypeptide(L)'
;MTTWIWFSRAREREALKLYLEHAKLVLGVLEQAQRALQAYMSGDKQALENVWSEVFRLEREADNVKRRILAELATGTLHAIDREELVRLILVSDDVASRAKAWTRRLMLAVYNSIPRGILELLVKMADSVVEAYKLVIEAVNKLITGDKRGVLELCDKIESHEEEIDDLRITALEEVYKYCDLAKTSMCILAKEIVDLVEDAADRCEDVADVLRSIALLRA
;
A
#
# COMPACT_ATOMS: atom_id res chain seq x y z
N MET A 1 0.81 -7.16 -38.24
CA MET A 1 0.81 -6.20 -37.11
C MET A 1 -0.32 -6.48 -36.13
N THR A 2 -1.55 -6.71 -36.60
CA THR A 2 -2.76 -6.98 -35.79
C THR A 2 -2.66 -8.19 -34.85
N THR A 3 -2.06 -9.30 -35.32
CA THR A 3 -1.88 -10.53 -34.53
C THR A 3 -0.94 -10.32 -33.34
N TRP A 4 0.11 -9.50 -33.51
CA TRP A 4 1.10 -9.23 -32.47
C TRP A 4 0.52 -8.38 -31.33
N ILE A 5 -0.29 -7.38 -31.68
CA ILE A 5 -1.03 -6.54 -30.72
C ILE A 5 -2.03 -7.40 -29.93
N TRP A 6 -2.73 -8.32 -30.59
CA TRP A 6 -3.69 -9.21 -29.93
C TRP A 6 -3.02 -10.16 -28.91
N PHE A 7 -1.89 -10.78 -29.28
CA PHE A 7 -1.12 -11.62 -28.35
C PHE A 7 -0.52 -10.83 -27.18
N SER A 8 -0.01 -9.61 -27.42
CA SER A 8 0.50 -8.73 -26.35
C SER A 8 -0.60 -8.42 -25.33
N ARG A 9 -1.80 -8.02 -25.80
CA ARG A 9 -2.96 -7.71 -24.94
C ARG A 9 -3.45 -8.91 -24.14
N ALA A 10 -3.43 -10.12 -24.71
CA ALA A 10 -3.83 -11.33 -23.99
C ALA A 10 -2.87 -11.63 -22.82
N ARG A 11 -1.56 -11.48 -23.03
CA ARG A 11 -0.56 -11.67 -21.96
C ARG A 11 -0.58 -10.56 -20.93
N GLU A 12 -0.77 -9.32 -21.35
CA GLU A 12 -0.95 -8.18 -20.44
C GLU A 12 -2.15 -8.41 -19.50
N ARG A 13 -3.29 -8.86 -20.04
CA ARG A 13 -4.46 -9.22 -19.22
C ARG A 13 -4.15 -10.33 -18.22
N GLU A 14 -3.38 -11.32 -18.62
CA GLU A 14 -3.00 -12.41 -17.72
C GLU A 14 -2.06 -11.92 -16.60
N ALA A 15 -1.10 -11.06 -16.93
CA ALA A 15 -0.23 -10.41 -15.94
C ALA A 15 -1.04 -9.55 -14.96
N LEU A 16 -2.04 -8.80 -15.44
CA LEU A 16 -2.91 -7.99 -14.58
C LEU A 16 -3.80 -8.85 -13.67
N LYS A 17 -4.22 -10.05 -14.10
CA LYS A 17 -4.92 -10.98 -13.21
C LYS A 17 -4.01 -11.50 -12.10
N LEU A 18 -2.78 -11.87 -12.42
CA LEU A 18 -1.82 -12.28 -11.40
C LEU A 18 -1.49 -11.12 -10.45
N TYR A 19 -1.38 -9.90 -10.98
CA TYR A 19 -1.26 -8.69 -10.16
C TYR A 19 -2.47 -8.53 -9.22
N LEU A 20 -3.70 -8.83 -9.64
CA LEU A 20 -4.86 -8.78 -8.74
C LEU A 20 -4.75 -9.80 -7.59
N GLU A 21 -4.11 -10.95 -7.81
CA GLU A 21 -3.80 -11.88 -6.70
C GLU A 21 -2.82 -11.26 -5.72
N HIS A 22 -1.76 -10.63 -6.22
CA HIS A 22 -0.79 -9.88 -5.40
C HIS A 22 -1.46 -8.74 -4.62
N ALA A 23 -2.24 -7.90 -5.30
CA ALA A 23 -2.90 -6.75 -4.69
C ALA A 23 -3.88 -7.17 -3.58
N LYS A 24 -4.59 -8.29 -3.73
CA LYS A 24 -5.43 -8.81 -2.63
C LYS A 24 -4.63 -9.19 -1.39
N LEU A 25 -3.42 -9.73 -1.55
CA LEU A 25 -2.52 -10.03 -0.43
C LEU A 25 -2.01 -8.74 0.21
N VAL A 26 -1.62 -7.74 -0.59
CA VAL A 26 -1.23 -6.41 -0.10
C VAL A 26 -2.37 -5.76 0.70
N LEU A 27 -3.61 -5.81 0.19
CA LEU A 27 -4.78 -5.33 0.94
C LEU A 27 -4.93 -6.06 2.28
N GLY A 28 -4.75 -7.38 2.29
CA GLY A 28 -4.76 -8.15 3.54
C GLY A 28 -3.67 -7.72 4.51
N VAL A 29 -2.46 -7.39 4.03
CA VAL A 29 -1.39 -6.82 4.86
C VAL A 29 -1.82 -5.49 5.46
N LEU A 30 -2.39 -4.58 4.66
CA LEU A 30 -2.87 -3.27 5.13
C LEU A 30 -3.97 -3.41 6.19
N GLU A 31 -4.96 -4.27 5.97
CA GLU A 31 -6.06 -4.51 6.92
C GLU A 31 -5.55 -5.06 8.25
N GLN A 32 -4.57 -5.97 8.24
CA GLN A 32 -3.98 -6.47 9.48
C GLN A 32 -3.10 -5.41 10.14
N ALA A 33 -2.32 -4.66 9.37
CA ALA A 33 -1.49 -3.59 9.88
C ALA A 33 -2.32 -2.44 10.49
N GLN A 34 -3.52 -2.18 9.99
CA GLN A 34 -4.52 -1.27 10.57
C GLN A 34 -5.08 -1.83 11.89
N ARG A 35 -5.41 -3.13 11.96
CA ARG A 35 -5.80 -3.79 13.23
C ARG A 35 -4.67 -3.76 14.27
N ALA A 36 -3.41 -3.72 13.86
CA ALA A 36 -2.28 -3.61 14.78
C ALA A 36 -2.33 -2.31 15.60
N LEU A 37 -2.73 -1.19 14.97
CA LEU A 37 -2.92 0.08 15.68
C LEU A 37 -4.03 -0.03 16.74
N GLN A 38 -5.13 -0.71 16.41
CA GLN A 38 -6.23 -0.94 17.35
C GLN A 38 -5.81 -1.83 18.53
N ALA A 39 -5.09 -2.92 18.26
CA ALA A 39 -4.57 -3.82 19.30
C ALA A 39 -3.53 -3.12 20.19
N TYR A 40 -2.66 -2.28 19.60
CA TYR A 40 -1.73 -1.46 20.36
C TYR A 40 -2.46 -0.46 21.25
N MET A 41 -3.47 0.23 20.71
CA MET A 41 -4.27 1.23 21.45
C MET A 41 -5.07 0.61 22.60
N SER A 42 -5.54 -0.64 22.47
CA SER A 42 -6.22 -1.36 23.56
C SER A 42 -5.26 -1.93 24.61
N GLY A 43 -3.95 -1.91 24.36
CA GLY A 43 -2.93 -2.52 25.22
C GLY A 43 -2.91 -4.05 25.16
N ASP A 44 -3.61 -4.67 24.21
CA ASP A 44 -3.65 -6.12 24.05
C ASP A 44 -2.40 -6.62 23.29
N LYS A 45 -1.37 -6.95 24.05
CA LYS A 45 -0.08 -7.42 23.54
C LYS A 45 -0.19 -8.73 22.77
N GLN A 46 -1.04 -9.65 23.24
CA GLN A 46 -1.21 -10.94 22.58
C GLN A 46 -1.91 -10.76 21.24
N ALA A 47 -2.93 -9.89 21.17
CA ALA A 47 -3.56 -9.53 19.91
C ALA A 47 -2.56 -8.88 18.96
N LEU A 48 -1.71 -7.97 19.44
CA LEU A 48 -0.69 -7.32 18.62
C LEU A 48 0.34 -8.33 18.05
N GLU A 49 0.80 -9.29 18.86
CA GLU A 49 1.69 -10.37 18.42
C GLU A 49 1.04 -11.28 17.35
N ASN A 50 -0.24 -11.60 17.52
CA ASN A 50 -1.00 -12.40 16.57
C ASN A 50 -1.15 -11.65 15.24
N VAL A 51 -1.50 -10.36 15.30
CA VAL A 51 -1.60 -9.50 14.12
C VAL A 51 -0.25 -9.36 13.42
N TRP A 52 0.85 -9.16 14.16
CA TRP A 52 2.19 -9.11 13.58
C TRP A 52 2.55 -10.39 12.82
N SER A 53 2.24 -11.55 13.40
CA SER A 53 2.47 -12.85 12.77
C SER A 53 1.71 -12.98 11.44
N GLU A 54 0.48 -12.48 11.40
CA GLU A 54 -0.35 -12.50 10.20
C GLU A 54 0.13 -11.51 9.13
N VAL A 55 0.49 -10.28 9.52
CA VAL A 55 1.14 -9.30 8.63
C VAL A 55 2.39 -9.90 7.98
N PHE A 56 3.24 -10.55 8.78
CA PHE A 56 4.46 -11.18 8.28
C PHE A 56 4.18 -12.34 7.31
N ARG A 57 3.16 -13.15 7.60
CA ARG A 57 2.74 -14.26 6.73
C ARG A 57 2.23 -13.75 5.39
N LEU A 58 1.29 -12.79 5.40
CA LEU A 58 0.67 -12.24 4.20
C LEU A 58 1.68 -11.49 3.32
N GLU A 59 2.60 -10.72 3.90
CA GLU A 59 3.63 -10.03 3.13
C GLU A 59 4.60 -11.03 2.47
N ARG A 60 4.95 -12.13 3.14
CA ARG A 60 5.76 -13.18 2.52
C ARG A 60 5.03 -13.86 1.37
N GLU A 61 3.73 -14.05 1.49
CA GLU A 61 2.89 -14.58 0.41
C GLU A 61 2.84 -13.60 -0.77
N ALA A 62 2.66 -12.31 -0.51
CA ALA A 62 2.71 -11.26 -1.52
C ALA A 62 4.06 -11.25 -2.26
N ASP A 63 5.19 -11.26 -1.53
CA ASP A 63 6.54 -11.31 -2.11
C ASP A 63 6.77 -12.54 -3.00
N ASN A 64 6.23 -13.70 -2.61
CA ASN A 64 6.29 -14.91 -3.43
C ASN A 64 5.47 -14.77 -4.72
N VAL A 65 4.28 -14.17 -4.66
CA VAL A 65 3.47 -13.89 -5.85
C VAL A 65 4.17 -12.87 -6.75
N LYS A 66 4.71 -11.79 -6.20
CA LYS A 66 5.54 -10.82 -6.95
C LYS A 66 6.65 -11.51 -7.73
N ARG A 67 7.46 -12.36 -7.08
CA ARG A 67 8.55 -13.10 -7.75
C ARG A 67 8.05 -13.97 -8.90
N ARG A 68 6.91 -14.63 -8.72
CA ARG A 68 6.28 -15.44 -9.79
C ARG A 68 5.87 -14.56 -10.96
N ILE A 69 5.21 -13.42 -10.72
CA ILE A 69 4.80 -12.51 -11.79
C ILE A 69 6.02 -11.97 -12.56
N LEU A 70 7.07 -11.55 -11.85
CA LEU A 70 8.30 -11.04 -12.47
C LEU A 70 8.99 -12.12 -13.34
N ALA A 71 9.00 -13.38 -12.90
CA ALA A 71 9.51 -14.49 -13.69
C ALA A 71 8.68 -14.74 -14.97
N GLU A 72 7.35 -14.65 -14.87
CA GLU A 72 6.46 -14.76 -16.04
C GLU A 72 6.70 -13.61 -17.03
N LEU A 73 6.84 -12.38 -16.54
CA LEU A 73 7.11 -11.19 -17.37
C LEU A 73 8.49 -11.23 -18.05
N ALA A 74 9.47 -11.88 -17.42
CA ALA A 74 10.80 -12.10 -17.98
C ALA A 74 10.77 -13.04 -19.21
N THR A 75 9.71 -13.83 -19.36
CA THR A 75 9.57 -14.79 -20.46
C THR A 75 8.50 -14.38 -21.46
N GLY A 76 8.70 -14.73 -22.74
CA GLY A 76 7.74 -14.57 -23.83
C GLY A 76 7.59 -13.15 -24.41
N THR A 77 6.63 -13.00 -25.31
CA THR A 77 6.44 -11.83 -26.17
C THR A 77 5.48 -10.81 -25.54
N LEU A 78 6.04 -9.78 -24.91
CA LEU A 78 5.39 -8.51 -24.54
C LEU A 78 6.21 -7.38 -25.17
N HIS A 79 5.56 -6.27 -25.53
CA HIS A 79 6.29 -5.07 -25.91
C HIS A 79 7.10 -4.55 -24.71
N ALA A 80 8.27 -3.96 -24.97
CA ALA A 80 9.18 -3.54 -23.89
C ALA A 80 8.53 -2.51 -22.95
N ILE A 81 7.81 -1.54 -23.52
CA ILE A 81 7.08 -0.51 -22.76
C ILE A 81 5.99 -1.13 -21.88
N ASP A 82 5.16 -2.04 -22.44
CA ASP A 82 4.11 -2.72 -21.67
C ASP A 82 4.71 -3.55 -20.52
N ARG A 83 5.87 -4.19 -20.74
CA ARG A 83 6.58 -4.95 -19.71
C ARG A 83 7.10 -4.03 -18.60
N GLU A 84 7.72 -2.90 -18.97
CA GLU A 84 8.28 -1.94 -18.02
C GLU A 84 7.20 -1.40 -17.07
N GLU A 85 6.06 -0.98 -17.61
CA GLU A 85 4.93 -0.47 -16.82
C GLU A 85 4.34 -1.55 -15.89
N LEU A 86 4.18 -2.79 -16.37
CA LEU A 86 3.73 -3.90 -15.51
C LEU A 86 4.71 -4.21 -14.39
N VAL A 87 6.02 -4.20 -14.69
CA VAL A 87 7.06 -4.39 -13.66
C VAL A 87 6.99 -3.25 -12.64
N ARG A 88 6.91 -2.00 -13.10
CA ARG A 88 6.78 -0.83 -12.22
C ARG A 88 5.56 -0.98 -11.32
N LEU A 89 4.39 -1.29 -11.89
CA LEU A 89 3.12 -1.48 -11.17
C LEU A 89 3.26 -2.49 -10.02
N ILE A 90 3.89 -3.64 -10.28
CA ILE A 90 4.08 -4.68 -9.27
C ILE A 90 5.02 -4.20 -8.15
N LEU A 91 6.12 -3.54 -8.50
CA LEU A 91 7.11 -3.10 -7.52
C LEU A 91 6.55 -2.02 -6.59
N VAL A 92 5.92 -0.97 -7.14
CA VAL A 92 5.35 0.11 -6.30
C VAL A 92 4.20 -0.39 -5.43
N SER A 93 3.42 -1.36 -5.93
CA SER A 93 2.34 -2.01 -5.18
C SER A 93 2.85 -2.86 -4.01
N ASP A 94 4.01 -3.52 -4.17
CA ASP A 94 4.68 -4.28 -3.10
C ASP A 94 5.28 -3.36 -2.02
N ASP A 95 5.73 -2.17 -2.40
CA ASP A 95 6.23 -1.18 -1.46
C ASP A 95 5.13 -0.73 -0.45
N VAL A 96 3.85 -0.69 -0.86
CA VAL A 96 2.71 -0.43 0.04
C VAL A 96 2.67 -1.45 1.20
N ALA A 97 2.71 -2.75 0.88
CA ALA A 97 2.75 -3.81 1.90
C ALA A 97 4.01 -3.72 2.77
N SER A 98 5.14 -3.32 2.18
CA SER A 98 6.40 -3.16 2.89
C SER A 98 6.33 -2.05 3.95
N ARG A 99 5.67 -0.93 3.65
CA ARG A 99 5.42 0.16 4.62
C ARG A 99 4.45 -0.28 5.72
N ALA A 100 3.38 -0.98 5.38
CA ALA A 100 2.44 -1.57 6.34
C ALA A 100 3.10 -2.50 7.35
N LYS A 101 3.94 -3.42 6.84
CA LYS A 101 4.75 -4.29 7.68
C LYS A 101 5.73 -3.50 8.55
N ALA A 102 6.34 -2.44 8.00
CA ALA A 102 7.31 -1.63 8.71
C ALA A 102 6.69 -0.89 9.91
N TRP A 103 5.53 -0.25 9.78
CA TRP A 103 4.90 0.44 10.92
C TRP A 103 4.41 -0.57 11.97
N THR A 104 3.87 -1.72 11.53
CA THR A 104 3.45 -2.79 12.44
C THR A 104 4.63 -3.26 13.29
N ARG A 105 5.80 -3.39 12.67
CA ARG A 105 7.04 -3.73 13.39
C ARG A 105 7.46 -2.64 14.38
N ARG A 106 7.23 -1.35 14.09
CA ARG A 106 7.51 -0.27 15.06
C ARG A 106 6.56 -0.31 16.24
N LEU A 107 5.28 -0.63 16.02
CA LEU A 107 4.32 -0.83 17.12
C LEU A 107 4.78 -1.97 18.05
N MET A 108 5.32 -3.05 17.50
CA MET A 108 5.92 -4.14 18.30
C MET A 108 7.10 -3.66 19.15
N LEU A 109 7.94 -2.75 18.65
CA LEU A 109 9.03 -2.16 19.44
C LEU A 109 8.50 -1.23 20.53
N ALA A 110 7.38 -0.57 20.28
CA ALA A 110 6.74 0.34 21.21
C ALA A 110 5.86 -0.36 22.27
N VAL A 111 5.70 -1.70 22.23
CA VAL A 111 4.71 -2.46 23.03
C VAL A 111 4.84 -2.31 24.56
N TYR A 112 6.02 -1.96 25.05
CA TYR A 112 6.28 -1.71 26.48
C TYR A 112 6.26 -0.23 26.86
N ASN A 113 5.94 0.63 25.91
CA ASN A 113 5.84 2.07 26.10
C ASN A 113 4.48 2.54 25.62
N SER A 114 4.15 3.81 25.88
CA SER A 114 2.85 4.35 25.53
C SER A 114 3.04 5.54 24.59
N ILE A 115 2.51 5.39 23.37
CA ILE A 115 2.23 6.51 22.47
C ILE A 115 0.90 7.14 22.94
N PRO A 116 0.81 8.47 23.03
CA PRO A 116 -0.42 9.16 23.40
C PRO A 116 -1.61 8.75 22.54
N ARG A 117 -2.78 8.61 23.18
CA ARG A 117 -4.02 8.19 22.51
C ARG A 117 -4.41 9.10 21.34
N GLY A 118 -4.21 10.42 21.45
CA GLY A 118 -4.51 11.36 20.36
C GLY A 118 -3.72 11.06 19.08
N ILE A 119 -2.43 10.71 19.21
CA ILE A 119 -1.59 10.31 18.07
C ILE A 119 -2.08 8.98 17.49
N LEU A 120 -2.43 8.01 18.33
CA LEU A 120 -2.95 6.72 17.88
C LEU A 120 -4.29 6.84 17.13
N GLU A 121 -5.17 7.73 17.58
CA GLU A 121 -6.45 7.99 16.91
C GLU A 121 -6.25 8.63 15.53
N LEU A 122 -5.26 9.51 15.36
CA LEU A 122 -4.87 10.03 14.04
C LEU A 122 -4.28 8.95 13.13
N LEU A 123 -3.37 8.13 13.67
CA LEU A 123 -2.78 7.00 12.93
C LEU A 123 -3.84 6.01 12.44
N VAL A 124 -4.84 5.70 13.26
CA VAL A 124 -5.95 4.82 12.86
C VAL A 124 -6.72 5.44 11.68
N LYS A 125 -7.05 6.74 11.73
CA LYS A 125 -7.72 7.42 10.62
C LYS A 125 -6.90 7.40 9.34
N MET A 126 -5.60 7.70 9.43
CA MET A 126 -4.68 7.64 8.29
C MET A 126 -4.63 6.22 7.71
N ALA A 127 -4.44 5.19 8.55
CA ALA A 127 -4.39 3.81 8.11
C ALA A 127 -5.72 3.33 7.49
N ASP A 128 -6.87 3.77 8.00
CA ASP A 128 -8.18 3.51 7.40
C ASP A 128 -8.25 4.11 5.99
N SER A 129 -7.80 5.36 5.82
CA SER A 129 -7.75 6.02 4.51
C SER A 129 -6.80 5.31 3.54
N VAL A 130 -5.63 4.83 3.98
CA VAL A 130 -4.72 4.00 3.17
C VAL A 130 -5.40 2.71 2.69
N VAL A 131 -6.15 2.03 3.57
CA VAL A 131 -6.90 0.81 3.21
C VAL A 131 -7.95 1.11 2.14
N GLU A 132 -8.70 2.21 2.28
CA GLU A 132 -9.70 2.62 1.28
C GLU A 132 -9.05 3.01 -0.06
N ALA A 133 -7.97 3.80 -0.04
CA ALA A 133 -7.21 4.15 -1.24
C ALA A 133 -6.73 2.89 -1.98
N TYR A 134 -6.23 1.89 -1.26
CA TYR A 134 -5.75 0.66 -1.88
C TYR A 134 -6.89 -0.26 -2.40
N LYS A 135 -8.10 -0.17 -1.84
CA LYS A 135 -9.28 -0.80 -2.46
C LYS A 135 -9.61 -0.17 -3.80
N LEU A 136 -9.47 1.15 -3.93
CA LEU A 136 -9.64 1.86 -5.20
C LEU A 136 -8.58 1.45 -6.23
N VAL A 137 -7.33 1.18 -5.81
CA VAL A 137 -6.29 0.60 -6.68
C VAL A 137 -6.76 -0.71 -7.31
N ILE A 138 -7.32 -1.62 -6.50
CA ILE A 138 -7.84 -2.90 -6.99
C ILE A 138 -9.00 -2.69 -7.97
N GLU A 139 -9.90 -1.74 -7.69
CA GLU A 139 -10.99 -1.41 -8.61
C GLU A 139 -10.46 -0.82 -9.93
N ALA A 140 -9.47 0.07 -9.87
CA ALA A 140 -8.83 0.68 -11.03
C ALA A 140 -8.18 -0.38 -11.92
N VAL A 141 -7.51 -1.38 -11.34
CA VAL A 141 -6.96 -2.50 -12.12
C VAL A 141 -8.06 -3.33 -12.79
N ASN A 142 -9.18 -3.58 -12.11
CA ASN A 142 -10.31 -4.28 -12.73
C ASN A 142 -10.88 -3.50 -13.93
N LYS A 143 -11.04 -2.18 -13.79
CA LYS A 143 -11.46 -1.30 -14.90
C LYS A 143 -10.43 -1.25 -16.02
N LEU A 144 -9.14 -1.27 -15.67
CA LEU A 144 -8.07 -1.37 -16.64
C LEU A 144 -8.23 -2.67 -17.45
N ILE A 145 -8.45 -3.83 -16.82
CA ILE A 145 -8.65 -5.11 -17.52
C ILE A 145 -9.84 -5.07 -18.49
N THR A 146 -10.94 -4.43 -18.12
CA THR A 146 -12.14 -4.29 -18.97
C THR A 146 -12.00 -3.23 -20.08
N GLY A 147 -10.99 -2.36 -19.99
CA GLY A 147 -10.73 -1.29 -20.95
C GLY A 147 -11.48 0.01 -20.65
N ASP A 148 -12.04 0.17 -19.44
CA ASP A 148 -12.71 1.38 -18.99
C ASP A 148 -11.69 2.47 -18.59
N LYS A 149 -11.05 3.09 -19.60
CA LYS A 149 -10.04 4.13 -19.41
C LYS A 149 -10.52 5.29 -18.55
N ARG A 150 -11.75 5.76 -18.80
CA ARG A 150 -12.32 6.90 -18.05
C ARG A 150 -12.47 6.55 -16.58
N GLY A 151 -13.03 5.39 -16.27
CA GLY A 151 -13.19 4.96 -14.88
C GLY A 151 -11.85 4.67 -14.19
N VAL A 152 -10.79 4.29 -14.91
CA VAL A 152 -9.43 4.20 -14.31
C VAL A 152 -8.97 5.59 -13.86
N LEU A 153 -9.05 6.60 -14.73
CA LEU A 153 -8.62 7.97 -14.40
C LEU A 153 -9.42 8.54 -13.23
N GLU A 154 -10.74 8.39 -13.23
CA GLU A 154 -11.61 8.84 -12.14
C GLU A 154 -11.28 8.17 -10.79
N LEU A 155 -10.77 6.94 -10.78
CA LEU A 155 -10.32 6.27 -9.56
C LEU A 155 -8.92 6.73 -9.14
N CYS A 156 -8.02 6.99 -10.09
CA CYS A 156 -6.70 7.54 -9.79
C CYS A 156 -6.81 8.89 -9.09
N ASP A 157 -7.69 9.77 -9.58
CA ASP A 157 -7.92 11.09 -8.98
C ASP A 157 -8.48 10.98 -7.55
N LYS A 158 -9.29 9.95 -7.26
CA LYS A 158 -9.77 9.68 -5.89
C LYS A 158 -8.67 9.16 -4.97
N ILE A 159 -7.76 8.33 -5.48
CA ILE A 159 -6.61 7.82 -4.71
C ILE A 159 -5.71 8.99 -4.32
N GLU A 160 -5.45 9.90 -5.25
CA GLU A 160 -4.71 11.15 -5.02
C GLU A 160 -5.40 12.02 -3.94
N SER A 161 -6.72 12.20 -4.00
CA SER A 161 -7.44 12.92 -2.92
C SER A 161 -7.33 12.25 -1.54
N HIS A 162 -7.20 10.92 -1.48
CA HIS A 162 -6.97 10.23 -0.20
C HIS A 162 -5.56 10.48 0.34
N GLU A 163 -4.56 10.55 -0.54
CA GLU A 163 -3.18 10.89 -0.17
C GLU A 163 -3.11 12.33 0.35
N GLU A 164 -3.70 13.30 -0.36
CA GLU A 164 -3.75 14.71 0.08
C GLU A 164 -4.37 14.85 1.49
N GLU A 165 -5.45 14.11 1.78
CA GLU A 165 -6.08 14.10 3.11
C GLU A 165 -5.15 13.48 4.18
N ILE A 166 -4.43 12.42 3.84
CA ILE A 166 -3.49 11.75 4.75
C ILE A 166 -2.31 12.67 5.04
N ASP A 167 -1.86 13.46 4.07
CA ASP A 167 -0.80 14.45 4.21
C ASP A 167 -1.17 15.55 5.22
N ASP A 168 -2.38 16.08 5.13
CA ASP A 168 -2.92 17.04 6.11
C ASP A 168 -3.04 16.42 7.52
N LEU A 169 -3.51 15.17 7.61
CA LEU A 169 -3.57 14.42 8.86
C LEU A 169 -2.19 14.16 9.44
N ARG A 170 -1.18 13.91 8.60
CA ARG A 170 0.20 13.73 9.01
C ARG A 170 0.75 14.98 9.66
N ILE A 171 0.53 16.16 9.10
CA ILE A 171 0.97 17.42 9.72
C ILE A 171 0.36 17.56 11.13
N THR A 172 -0.94 17.28 11.25
CA THR A 172 -1.63 17.28 12.55
C THR A 172 -1.04 16.26 13.53
N ALA A 173 -0.71 15.05 13.05
CA ALA A 173 -0.10 14.01 13.87
C ALA A 173 1.33 14.39 14.30
N LEU A 174 2.11 15.01 13.43
CA LEU A 174 3.46 15.47 13.74
C LEU A 174 3.47 16.59 14.78
N GLU A 175 2.51 17.52 14.73
CA GLU A 175 2.35 18.53 15.79
C GLU A 175 2.14 17.89 17.17
N GLU A 176 1.28 16.87 17.26
CA GLU A 176 1.04 16.13 18.50
C GLU A 176 2.27 15.31 18.92
N VAL A 177 2.98 14.71 17.96
CA VAL A 177 4.25 14.01 18.21
C VAL A 177 5.28 14.95 18.79
N TYR A 178 5.46 16.17 18.26
CA TYR A 178 6.45 17.11 18.77
C TYR A 178 6.12 17.61 20.18
N LYS A 179 4.85 17.88 20.49
CA LYS A 179 4.42 18.16 21.88
C LYS A 179 4.73 16.99 22.82
N TYR A 180 4.54 15.76 22.35
CA TYR A 180 4.89 14.57 23.09
C TYR A 180 6.41 14.42 23.29
N CYS A 181 7.21 14.76 22.28
CA CYS A 181 8.67 14.67 22.33
C CYS A 181 9.29 15.52 23.44
N ASP A 182 8.70 16.68 23.76
CA ASP A 182 9.16 17.54 24.85
C ASP A 182 9.01 16.90 26.25
N LEU A 183 8.12 15.91 26.38
CA LEU A 183 7.77 15.25 27.64
C LEU A 183 8.25 13.79 27.72
N ALA A 184 8.63 13.20 26.59
CA ALA A 184 8.92 11.78 26.46
C ALA A 184 10.42 11.47 26.35
N LYS A 185 10.76 10.18 26.47
CA LYS A 185 12.11 9.71 26.13
C LYS A 185 12.35 9.90 24.63
N THR A 186 13.56 10.29 24.24
CA THR A 186 13.95 10.46 22.83
C THR A 186 13.65 9.24 21.96
N SER A 187 13.84 8.03 22.50
CA SER A 187 13.51 6.78 21.79
C SER A 187 12.03 6.68 21.42
N MET A 188 11.13 7.21 22.27
CA MET A 188 9.70 7.19 22.02
C MET A 188 9.25 8.28 21.06
N CYS A 189 9.87 9.45 21.15
CA CYS A 189 9.69 10.52 20.17
C CYS A 189 10.01 10.01 18.75
N ILE A 190 11.17 9.37 18.57
CA ILE A 190 11.60 8.82 17.28
C ILE A 190 10.63 7.74 16.80
N LEU A 191 10.27 6.77 17.66
CA LEU A 191 9.34 5.71 17.28
C LEU A 191 7.96 6.24 16.86
N ALA A 192 7.41 7.23 17.58
CA ALA A 192 6.12 7.81 17.24
C ALA A 192 6.16 8.52 15.88
N LYS A 193 7.22 9.31 15.63
CA LYS A 193 7.43 9.97 14.33
C LYS A 193 7.60 8.97 13.19
N GLU A 194 8.43 7.94 13.37
CA GLU A 194 8.63 6.87 12.37
C GLU A 194 7.32 6.17 12.01
N ILE A 195 6.43 5.92 12.98
CA ILE A 195 5.14 5.27 12.70
C ILE A 195 4.26 6.20 11.86
N VAL A 196 4.22 7.50 12.17
CA VAL A 196 3.45 8.49 11.41
C VAL A 196 3.94 8.56 9.96
N ASP A 197 5.25 8.70 9.73
CA ASP A 197 5.77 8.74 8.35
C ASP A 197 5.54 7.43 7.62
N LEU A 198 5.68 6.27 8.28
CA LEU A 198 5.50 5.00 7.58
C LEU A 198 4.05 4.78 7.12
N VAL A 199 3.07 5.34 7.83
CA VAL A 199 1.65 5.27 7.41
C VAL A 199 1.39 6.20 6.23
N GLU A 200 1.94 7.42 6.24
CA GLU A 200 1.86 8.33 5.09
C GLU A 200 2.66 7.83 3.88
N ASP A 201 3.89 7.34 4.06
CA ASP A 201 4.69 6.72 3.00
C ASP A 201 3.91 5.63 2.24
N ALA A 202 2.97 4.93 2.89
CA ALA A 202 2.12 3.94 2.23
C ALA A 202 0.98 4.58 1.42
N ALA A 203 0.47 5.73 1.84
CA ALA A 203 -0.43 6.56 1.04
C ALA A 203 0.27 7.07 -0.22
N ASP A 204 1.49 7.61 -0.10
CA ASP A 204 2.33 8.00 -1.24
C ASP A 204 2.53 6.84 -2.20
N ARG A 205 2.78 5.62 -1.67
CA ARG A 205 2.90 4.43 -2.52
C ARG A 205 1.59 4.06 -3.22
N CYS A 206 0.43 4.34 -2.62
CA CYS A 206 -0.86 4.19 -3.31
C CYS A 206 -1.01 5.19 -4.47
N GLU A 207 -0.57 6.43 -4.28
CA GLU A 207 -0.53 7.46 -5.34
C GLU A 207 0.43 7.04 -6.47
N ASP A 208 1.65 6.57 -6.14
CA ASP A 208 2.60 6.03 -7.12
C ASP A 208 1.98 4.90 -7.96
N VAL A 209 1.19 4.02 -7.33
CA VAL A 209 0.44 2.97 -8.03
C VAL A 209 -0.61 3.57 -8.97
N ALA A 210 -1.36 4.58 -8.50
CA ALA A 210 -2.34 5.29 -9.32
C ALA A 210 -1.70 5.95 -10.54
N ASP A 211 -0.52 6.56 -10.38
CA ASP A 211 0.25 7.15 -11.47
C ASP A 211 0.70 6.15 -12.53
N VAL A 212 1.14 4.97 -12.10
CA VAL A 212 1.44 3.87 -13.04
C VAL A 212 0.17 3.46 -13.79
N LEU A 213 -0.95 3.28 -13.09
CA LEU A 213 -2.22 2.90 -13.72
C LEU A 213 -2.71 3.97 -14.71
N ARG A 214 -2.54 5.25 -14.37
CA ARG A 214 -2.82 6.41 -15.22
C ARG A 214 -1.95 6.37 -16.47
N SER A 215 -0.65 6.11 -16.34
CA SER A 215 0.28 5.92 -17.48
C SER A 215 -0.20 4.79 -18.41
N ILE A 216 -0.46 3.60 -17.87
CA ILE A 216 -0.91 2.44 -18.67
C ILE A 216 -2.23 2.75 -19.39
N ALA A 217 -3.19 3.37 -18.70
CA ALA A 217 -4.48 3.73 -19.29
C ALA A 217 -4.34 4.78 -20.42
N LEU A 218 -3.38 5.69 -20.32
CA LEU A 218 -3.10 6.68 -21.36
C LEU A 218 -2.41 6.06 -22.59
N LEU A 219 -1.45 5.16 -22.37
CA LEU A 219 -0.68 4.48 -23.42
C LEU A 219 -1.51 3.45 -24.21
N ARG A 220 -2.59 2.93 -23.62
CA ARG A 220 -3.54 2.06 -24.32
C ARG A 220 -4.33 2.85 -25.38
N ALA A 221 -4.03 2.56 -26.65
CA ALA A 221 -4.80 2.99 -27.83
C ALA A 221 -6.01 2.06 -28.12
#